data_AF-A0A9P3UT67-F1
#
_entry.id   AF-A0A9P3UT67-F1
#
_cell.length_a   1.000
_cell.length_b   1.000
_cell.length_c   1.000
_cell.angle_alpha   90.00
_cell.angle_beta   90.00
_cell.angle_gamma   90.00
#
_symmetry.space_group_name_H-M   'P 1'
#
loop_
_entity.id
_entity.type
_entity.pdbx_description
1 polymer ?
#
loop_
_entity_poly.entity_id
_entity_poly.type
_entity_poly.pdbx_seq_one_letter_code
_entity_poly.pdbx_strand_id
1 'polypeptide(L)'
;MMSSHRTYVAESPEITKFVQSIMKRVHVDEQHARDGLIDRYGSLENAMKTIQAEDAYVMKAYKDALKEMYPNGGGPIELGTKPAKGERVTTAPIRQGVWLRVWGDNLASLHCYCFDFVDGQGRYMRTPDGVRIYADPGGIEVLSIERSVGRTMAGSPQFAASVNATDDGREVDENWETYVIQEGTNLRIVQHGQRDIHIQIPTRMRNADVITLQPAHYRT
;
A
#
# COMPACT_ATOMS: atom_id res chain seq x y z
N MET A 1 -24.67 -37.71 28.74
CA MET A 1 -23.56 -36.89 28.20
C MET A 1 -23.01 -37.61 26.99
N MET A 2 -23.37 -37.19 25.77
CA MET A 2 -22.79 -37.73 24.55
C MET A 2 -21.52 -36.95 24.24
N SER A 3 -20.36 -37.60 24.37
CA SER A 3 -19.08 -37.06 23.90
C SER A 3 -19.07 -37.08 22.38
N SER A 4 -19.30 -35.94 21.75
CA SER A 4 -19.02 -35.76 20.33
C SER A 4 -17.52 -35.93 20.10
N HIS A 5 -17.14 -37.08 19.57
CA HIS A 5 -15.84 -37.28 18.95
C HIS A 5 -15.73 -36.33 17.75
N ARG A 6 -15.02 -35.23 17.93
CA ARG A 6 -14.65 -34.32 16.84
C ARG A 6 -13.56 -35.03 16.05
N THR A 7 -13.93 -35.68 14.96
CA THR A 7 -12.99 -36.30 14.03
C THR A 7 -12.09 -35.19 13.48
N TYR A 8 -10.81 -35.22 13.84
CA TYR A 8 -9.81 -34.32 13.27
C TYR A 8 -9.64 -34.70 11.80
N VAL A 9 -10.36 -34.01 10.92
CA VAL A 9 -10.07 -34.06 9.48
C VAL A 9 -8.77 -33.29 9.29
N ALA A 10 -7.75 -33.97 8.75
CA ALA A 10 -6.49 -33.31 8.43
C ALA A 10 -6.77 -32.14 7.48
N GLU A 11 -6.40 -30.94 7.92
CA GLU A 11 -6.59 -29.72 7.16
C GLU A 11 -5.66 -29.70 5.94
N SER A 12 -6.13 -29.12 4.83
CA SER A 12 -5.35 -29.11 3.60
C SER A 12 -4.13 -28.16 3.71
N PRO A 13 -3.01 -28.47 3.05
CA PRO A 13 -1.85 -27.57 2.99
C PRO A 13 -2.20 -26.17 2.44
N GLU A 14 -3.18 -26.08 1.55
CA GLU A 14 -3.67 -24.83 0.97
C GLU A 14 -4.34 -23.94 2.01
N ILE A 15 -5.20 -24.52 2.86
CA ILE A 15 -5.87 -23.78 3.94
C ILE A 15 -4.84 -23.30 4.96
N THR A 16 -3.85 -24.14 5.29
CA THR A 16 -2.74 -23.74 6.19
C THR A 16 -2.00 -22.51 5.64
N LYS A 17 -1.62 -22.54 4.35
CA LYS A 17 -0.96 -21.41 3.69
C LYS A 17 -1.86 -20.16 3.65
N PHE A 18 -3.15 -20.34 3.41
CA PHE A 18 -4.12 -19.26 3.42
C PHE A 18 -4.24 -18.60 4.81
N VAL A 19 -4.35 -19.37 5.89
CA VAL A 19 -4.38 -18.80 7.25
C VAL A 19 -3.09 -18.05 7.56
N GLN A 20 -1.93 -18.60 7.18
CA GLN A 20 -0.64 -17.92 7.34
C GLN A 20 -0.56 -16.60 6.57
N SER A 21 -1.13 -16.53 5.37
CA SER A 21 -1.16 -15.27 4.60
C SER A 21 -2.06 -14.23 5.26
N ILE A 22 -3.19 -14.65 5.82
CA ILE A 22 -4.08 -13.77 6.61
C ILE A 22 -3.37 -13.26 7.86
N MET A 23 -2.73 -14.12 8.65
CA MET A 23 -1.95 -13.72 9.84
C MET A 23 -0.95 -12.60 9.52
N LYS A 24 -0.23 -12.74 8.40
CA LYS A 24 0.72 -11.73 7.93
C LYS A 24 0.03 -10.44 7.49
N ARG A 25 -1.14 -10.54 6.84
CA ARG A 25 -1.89 -9.39 6.31
C ARG A 25 -2.53 -8.55 7.41
N VAL A 26 -3.05 -9.18 8.47
CA VAL A 26 -3.79 -8.49 9.54
C VAL A 26 -3.01 -8.41 10.87
N HIS A 27 -1.80 -8.94 10.92
CA HIS A 27 -0.91 -8.90 12.09
C HIS A 27 -1.52 -9.52 13.36
N VAL A 28 -2.18 -10.68 13.23
CA VAL A 28 -2.74 -11.44 14.36
C VAL A 28 -2.13 -12.84 14.42
N ASP A 29 -2.22 -13.49 15.58
CA ASP A 29 -1.81 -14.89 15.71
C ASP A 29 -2.75 -15.86 14.97
N GLU A 30 -2.31 -17.11 14.85
CA GLU A 30 -3.01 -18.11 14.05
C GLU A 30 -4.42 -18.39 14.58
N GLN A 31 -4.59 -18.46 15.91
CA GLN A 31 -5.87 -18.79 16.51
C GLN A 31 -6.88 -17.66 16.27
N HIS A 32 -6.48 -16.41 16.50
CA HIS A 32 -7.33 -15.25 16.21
C HIS A 32 -7.69 -15.14 14.72
N ALA A 33 -6.74 -15.42 13.81
CA ALA A 33 -7.01 -15.44 12.39
C ALA A 33 -8.08 -16.49 12.05
N ARG A 34 -7.91 -17.72 12.56
CA ARG A 34 -8.85 -18.83 12.31
C ARG A 34 -10.23 -18.54 12.86
N ASP A 35 -10.33 -18.09 14.11
CA ASP A 35 -11.61 -17.82 14.75
C ASP A 35 -12.35 -16.69 14.03
N GLY A 36 -11.66 -15.61 13.65
CA GLY A 36 -12.26 -14.52 12.89
C GLY A 36 -12.74 -14.94 11.49
N LEU A 37 -12.00 -15.85 10.82
CA LEU A 37 -12.40 -16.38 9.52
C LEU A 37 -13.61 -17.33 9.65
N ILE A 38 -13.64 -18.18 10.67
CA ILE A 38 -14.75 -19.11 10.91
C ILE A 38 -16.01 -18.35 11.34
N ASP A 39 -15.89 -17.38 12.24
CA ASP A 39 -17.02 -16.55 12.69
C ASP A 39 -17.67 -15.81 11.52
N ARG A 40 -16.85 -15.23 10.63
CA ARG A 40 -17.33 -14.44 9.50
C ARG A 40 -17.83 -15.27 8.31
N TYR A 41 -17.19 -16.39 8.00
CA TYR A 41 -17.43 -17.14 6.76
C TYR A 41 -17.95 -18.57 6.98
N GLY A 42 -18.15 -18.97 8.25
CA GLY A 42 -18.64 -20.28 8.67
C GLY A 42 -17.60 -21.40 8.61
N SER A 43 -16.63 -21.32 7.69
CA SER A 43 -15.48 -22.24 7.62
C SER A 43 -14.27 -21.60 6.94
N LEU A 44 -13.10 -22.21 7.10
CA LEU A 44 -11.85 -21.74 6.49
C LEU A 44 -11.85 -21.96 4.97
N GLU A 45 -12.47 -23.04 4.47
CA GLU A 45 -12.63 -23.29 3.05
C GLU A 45 -13.50 -22.22 2.39
N ASN A 46 -14.61 -21.83 3.04
CA ASN A 46 -15.48 -20.78 2.54
C ASN A 46 -14.76 -19.43 2.59
N ALA A 47 -14.05 -19.13 3.68
CA ALA A 47 -13.26 -17.91 3.79
C ALA A 47 -12.23 -17.81 2.65
N MET A 48 -11.48 -18.89 2.38
CA MET A 48 -10.49 -18.95 1.31
C MET A 48 -11.13 -18.71 -0.06
N LYS A 49 -12.21 -19.40 -0.39
CA LYS A 49 -12.92 -19.26 -1.67
C LYS A 49 -13.46 -17.84 -1.87
N THR A 50 -14.11 -17.28 -0.84
CA THR A 50 -14.71 -15.95 -0.92
C THR A 50 -13.63 -14.89 -1.08
N ILE A 51 -12.58 -14.91 -0.25
CA ILE A 51 -11.49 -13.93 -0.34
C ILE A 51 -10.74 -14.04 -1.66
N GLN A 52 -10.46 -15.26 -2.15
CA GLN A 52 -9.83 -15.44 -3.47
C GLN A 52 -10.70 -14.93 -4.61
N ALA A 53 -12.02 -15.11 -4.52
CA ALA A 53 -12.95 -14.58 -5.53
C ALA A 53 -13.01 -13.04 -5.49
N GLU A 54 -13.02 -12.45 -4.29
CA GLU A 54 -12.95 -10.99 -4.08
C GLU A 54 -11.64 -10.42 -4.64
N ASP A 55 -10.50 -11.02 -4.29
CA ASP A 55 -9.18 -10.61 -4.78
C ASP A 55 -9.12 -10.74 -6.32
N ALA A 56 -9.64 -11.84 -6.88
CA ALA A 56 -9.70 -12.03 -8.34
C ALA A 56 -10.59 -10.99 -9.02
N TYR A 57 -11.73 -10.63 -8.41
CA TYR A 57 -12.61 -9.59 -8.92
C TYR A 57 -11.92 -8.22 -8.90
N VAL A 58 -11.26 -7.84 -7.80
CA VAL A 58 -10.50 -6.59 -7.68
C VAL A 58 -9.37 -6.54 -8.71
N MET A 59 -8.61 -7.63 -8.83
CA MET A 59 -7.52 -7.72 -9.82
C MET A 59 -8.03 -7.67 -11.26
N LYS A 60 -9.21 -8.22 -11.54
CA LYS A 60 -9.85 -8.10 -12.85
C LYS A 60 -10.28 -6.66 -13.12
N ALA A 61 -10.98 -6.02 -12.19
CA ALA A 61 -11.41 -4.63 -12.33
C ALA A 61 -10.20 -3.70 -12.53
N TYR A 62 -9.11 -3.94 -11.79
CA TYR A 62 -7.84 -3.24 -11.98
C TYR A 62 -7.27 -3.45 -13.39
N LYS A 63 -7.19 -4.70 -13.87
CA LYS A 63 -6.73 -5.00 -15.23
C LYS A 63 -7.61 -4.37 -16.31
N ASP A 64 -8.91 -4.36 -16.12
CA ASP A 64 -9.86 -3.78 -17.07
C ASP A 64 -9.72 -2.25 -17.09
N ALA A 65 -9.57 -1.60 -15.93
CA ALA A 65 -9.24 -0.18 -15.84
C ALA A 65 -7.90 0.15 -16.52
N LEU A 66 -6.87 -0.69 -16.32
CA LEU A 66 -5.59 -0.55 -17.03
C LEU A 66 -5.76 -0.66 -18.55
N LYS A 67 -6.54 -1.63 -19.04
CA LYS A 67 -6.81 -1.76 -20.47
C LYS A 67 -7.60 -0.58 -21.03
N GLU A 68 -8.54 -0.03 -20.28
CA GLU A 68 -9.31 1.14 -20.70
C GLU A 68 -8.43 2.40 -20.75
N MET A 69 -7.56 2.61 -19.76
CA MET A 69 -6.61 3.72 -19.75
C MET A 69 -5.51 3.57 -20.80
N TYR A 70 -5.14 2.33 -21.15
CA TYR A 70 -4.06 2.00 -22.06
C TYR A 70 -4.52 1.02 -23.16
N PRO A 71 -5.49 1.42 -24.03
CA PRO A 71 -6.15 0.51 -24.97
C PRO A 71 -5.21 -0.07 -26.04
N ASN A 72 -4.08 0.60 -26.30
CA ASN A 72 -3.06 0.16 -27.25
C ASN A 72 -1.83 -0.47 -26.56
N GLY A 73 -1.97 -0.95 -25.33
CA GLY A 73 -0.82 -1.42 -24.54
C GLY A 73 0.13 -0.27 -24.24
N GLY A 74 -0.44 0.87 -23.83
CA GLY A 74 0.31 2.07 -23.48
C GLY A 74 1.52 1.74 -22.61
N GLY A 75 2.59 2.50 -22.83
CA GLY A 75 3.89 2.26 -22.20
C GLY A 75 3.77 2.08 -20.68
N PRO A 76 4.75 1.41 -20.06
CA PRO A 76 4.70 1.10 -18.63
C PRO A 76 4.29 2.34 -17.85
N ILE A 77 3.30 2.19 -16.96
CA ILE A 77 3.00 3.26 -16.00
C ILE A 77 4.30 3.53 -15.26
N GLU A 78 4.90 4.68 -15.50
CA GLU A 78 6.10 5.09 -14.78
C GLU A 78 5.69 5.48 -13.36
N LEU A 79 5.39 4.47 -12.56
CA LEU A 79 5.09 4.61 -11.15
C LEU A 79 6.33 5.15 -10.46
N GLY A 80 6.17 6.25 -9.73
CA GLY A 80 7.24 6.80 -8.90
C GLY A 80 8.33 7.57 -9.65
N THR A 81 8.13 8.00 -10.89
CA THR A 81 9.00 9.03 -11.48
C THR A 81 8.93 10.28 -10.60
N LYS A 82 10.08 10.66 -10.04
CA LYS A 82 10.20 11.85 -9.19
C LYS A 82 9.98 13.09 -10.05
N PRO A 83 9.42 14.15 -9.45
CA PRO A 83 9.19 15.38 -10.19
C PRO A 83 10.51 16.00 -10.63
N ALA A 84 10.59 16.44 -11.87
CA ALA A 84 11.72 17.17 -12.40
C ALA A 84 11.84 18.55 -11.74
N LYS A 85 13.03 19.15 -11.83
CA LYS A 85 13.24 20.50 -11.28
C LYS A 85 12.31 21.50 -11.95
N GLY A 86 11.47 22.16 -11.16
CA GLY A 86 10.51 23.16 -11.64
C GLY A 86 9.10 22.61 -11.85
N GLU A 87 8.90 21.30 -11.75
CA GLU A 87 7.55 20.73 -11.74
C GLU A 87 6.78 21.11 -10.48
N ARG A 88 5.45 21.15 -10.61
CA ARG A 88 4.57 21.48 -9.50
C ARG A 88 4.52 20.32 -8.53
N VAL A 89 4.80 20.62 -7.27
CA VAL A 89 4.71 19.69 -6.15
C VAL A 89 4.06 20.40 -4.98
N THR A 90 3.37 19.67 -4.12
CA THR A 90 2.96 20.19 -2.82
C THR A 90 3.85 19.63 -1.73
N THR A 91 4.19 20.46 -0.76
CA THR A 91 4.96 20.05 0.40
C THR A 91 4.19 20.27 1.69
N ALA A 92 4.44 19.41 2.68
CA ALA A 92 3.93 19.53 4.05
C ALA A 92 5.08 19.36 5.04
N PRO A 93 5.22 20.25 6.03
CA PRO A 93 6.21 20.05 7.08
C PRO A 93 5.78 18.89 7.97
N ILE A 94 6.72 17.98 8.25
CA ILE A 94 6.54 16.88 9.19
C ILE A 94 7.15 17.29 10.53
N ARG A 95 8.41 17.72 10.48
CA ARG A 95 9.16 18.24 11.62
C ARG A 95 10.27 19.16 11.14
N GLN A 96 11.05 19.70 12.06
CA GLN A 96 12.16 20.58 11.71
C GLN A 96 13.10 19.90 10.71
N GLY A 97 13.20 20.50 9.52
CA GLY A 97 14.07 20.02 8.44
C GLY A 97 13.57 18.80 7.66
N VAL A 98 12.37 18.29 7.93
CA VAL A 98 11.79 17.15 7.19
C VAL A 98 10.40 17.51 6.68
N TRP A 99 10.22 17.35 5.37
CA TRP A 99 8.99 17.65 4.67
C TRP A 99 8.54 16.42 3.87
N LEU A 100 7.23 16.30 3.68
CA LEU A 100 6.63 15.36 2.75
C LEU A 100 6.34 16.11 1.46
N ARG A 101 6.79 15.57 0.33
CA ARG A 101 6.54 16.14 -1.00
C ARG A 101 5.61 15.20 -1.77
N VAL A 102 4.57 15.76 -2.37
CA VAL A 102 3.48 15.03 -3.04
C VAL A 102 3.34 15.54 -4.48
N TRP A 103 3.16 14.62 -5.42
CA TRP A 103 2.92 14.88 -6.84
C TRP A 103 2.05 13.76 -7.43
N GLY A 104 1.48 13.92 -8.62
CA GLY A 104 0.74 12.79 -9.19
C GLY A 104 0.12 12.99 -10.56
N ASP A 105 0.64 13.91 -11.37
CA ASP A 105 0.06 14.18 -12.70
C ASP A 105 0.02 12.90 -13.56
N ASN A 106 1.02 12.02 -13.42
CA ASN A 106 1.08 10.72 -14.08
C ASN A 106 0.13 9.65 -13.50
N LEU A 107 -0.47 9.88 -12.32
CA LEU A 107 -1.40 8.96 -11.65
C LEU A 107 -2.80 9.55 -11.44
N ALA A 108 -3.10 10.67 -12.10
CA ALA A 108 -4.38 11.36 -11.96
C ALA A 108 -5.58 10.48 -12.37
N SER A 109 -5.44 9.68 -13.42
CA SER A 109 -6.48 8.73 -13.88
C SER A 109 -6.75 7.60 -12.88
N LEU A 110 -5.81 7.31 -12.00
CA LEU A 110 -5.91 6.29 -10.95
C LEU A 110 -6.40 6.86 -9.62
N HIS A 111 -6.71 8.16 -9.56
CA HIS A 111 -7.02 8.86 -8.31
C HIS A 111 -5.94 8.65 -7.24
N CYS A 112 -4.68 8.66 -7.66
CA CYS A 112 -3.54 8.44 -6.78
C CYS A 112 -2.55 9.62 -6.83
N TYR A 113 -1.76 9.72 -5.77
CA TYR A 113 -0.57 10.55 -5.67
C TYR A 113 0.65 9.69 -5.36
N CYS A 114 1.80 10.15 -5.81
CA CYS A 114 3.09 9.75 -5.30
C CYS A 114 3.53 10.70 -4.19
N PHE A 115 4.30 10.20 -3.24
CA PHE A 115 4.98 11.06 -2.28
C PHE A 115 6.34 10.50 -1.82
N ASP A 116 7.16 11.40 -1.28
CA ASP A 116 8.44 11.09 -0.64
C ASP A 116 8.79 12.08 0.48
N PHE A 117 9.94 11.84 1.13
CA PHE A 117 10.51 12.77 2.10
C PHE A 117 11.58 13.64 1.44
N VAL A 118 11.59 14.91 1.82
CA VAL A 118 12.60 15.88 1.41
C VAL A 118 13.11 16.68 2.60
N ASP A 119 14.32 17.20 2.49
CA ASP A 119 14.89 18.10 3.49
C ASP A 119 14.31 19.53 3.38
N GLY A 120 14.74 20.43 4.25
CA GLY A 120 14.33 21.85 4.22
C GLY A 120 14.74 22.62 2.95
N GLN A 121 15.52 22.01 2.06
CA GLN A 121 15.90 22.56 0.76
C GLN A 121 15.14 21.88 -0.40
N GLY A 122 14.22 20.95 -0.11
CA GLY A 122 13.48 20.19 -1.11
C GLY A 122 14.28 19.08 -1.78
N ARG A 123 15.45 18.71 -1.23
CA ARG A 123 16.25 17.59 -1.74
C ARG A 123 15.69 16.29 -1.20
N TYR A 124 15.62 15.27 -2.06
CA TYR A 124 15.20 13.93 -1.67
C TYR A 124 16.01 13.42 -0.47
N MET A 125 15.32 12.76 0.45
CA MET A 125 15.94 12.00 1.52
C MET A 125 15.16 10.70 1.74
N ARG A 126 15.84 9.69 2.28
CA ARG A 126 15.17 8.46 2.72
C ARG A 126 14.20 8.76 3.85
N THR A 127 13.25 7.85 4.03
CA THR A 127 12.35 7.84 5.18
C THR A 127 13.17 7.85 6.47
N PRO A 128 12.97 8.85 7.34
CA PRO A 128 13.78 8.95 8.55
C PRO A 128 13.62 7.71 9.44
N ASP A 129 14.70 7.35 10.14
CA ASP A 129 14.69 6.18 11.00
C ASP A 129 13.56 6.21 12.04
N GLY A 130 12.90 5.05 12.17
CA GLY A 130 11.77 4.86 13.09
C GLY A 130 10.47 5.52 12.65
N VAL A 131 10.41 6.17 11.48
CA VAL A 131 9.16 6.67 10.90
C VAL A 131 8.37 5.51 10.29
N ARG A 132 7.09 5.44 10.63
CA ARG A 132 6.10 4.53 10.02
C ARG A 132 4.93 5.34 9.50
N ILE A 133 4.37 4.91 8.38
CA ILE A 133 3.30 5.62 7.68
C ILE A 133 2.09 4.72 7.62
N TYR A 134 0.93 5.22 8.00
CA TYR A 134 -0.32 4.47 7.98
C TYR A 134 -1.37 5.23 7.19
N ALA A 135 -2.24 4.50 6.51
CA ALA A 135 -3.48 5.01 5.92
C ALA A 135 -4.63 4.80 6.92
N ASP A 136 -5.16 5.90 7.44
CA ASP A 136 -6.32 5.91 8.33
C ASP A 136 -7.64 6.01 7.51
N PRO A 137 -8.77 5.49 8.04
CA PRO A 137 -8.93 4.84 9.33
C PRO A 137 -8.51 3.37 9.36
N GLY A 138 -8.01 2.82 8.25
CA GLY A 138 -7.68 1.39 8.13
C GLY A 138 -6.49 0.94 8.98
N GLY A 139 -5.63 1.86 9.43
CA GLY A 139 -4.40 1.52 10.14
C GLY A 139 -3.43 0.68 9.31
N ILE A 140 -3.59 0.68 7.99
CA ILE A 140 -2.78 -0.12 7.07
C ILE A 140 -1.46 0.60 6.87
N GLU A 141 -0.35 -0.08 7.12
CA GLU A 141 0.97 0.48 6.90
C GLU A 141 1.20 0.72 5.39
N VAL A 142 1.52 1.96 5.03
CA VAL A 142 1.86 2.37 3.67
C VAL A 142 3.33 2.06 3.44
N LEU A 143 3.60 1.18 2.48
CA LEU A 143 4.95 0.78 2.09
C LEU A 143 5.38 1.55 0.85
N SER A 144 6.68 1.76 0.70
CA SER A 144 7.22 2.26 -0.56
C SER A 144 7.00 1.22 -1.67
N ILE A 145 7.02 1.66 -2.92
CA ILE A 145 6.92 0.79 -4.10
C ILE A 145 7.99 -0.31 -4.02
N GLU A 146 9.23 0.07 -3.71
CA GLU A 146 10.39 -0.81 -3.64
C GLU A 146 10.20 -1.88 -2.55
N ARG A 147 9.74 -1.47 -1.34
CA ARG A 147 9.43 -2.42 -0.26
C ARG A 147 8.26 -3.34 -0.59
N SER A 148 7.25 -2.82 -1.29
CA SER A 148 6.07 -3.60 -1.72
C SER A 148 6.45 -4.65 -2.77
N VAL A 149 7.29 -4.28 -3.74
CA VAL A 149 7.84 -5.19 -4.75
C VAL A 149 8.71 -6.24 -4.06
N GLY A 150 9.64 -5.85 -3.19
CA GLY A 150 10.50 -6.77 -2.45
C GLY A 150 9.71 -7.81 -1.64
N ARG A 151 8.65 -7.39 -0.94
CA ARG A 151 7.75 -8.31 -0.22
C ARG A 151 7.00 -9.25 -1.17
N THR A 152 6.54 -8.75 -2.31
CA THR A 152 5.82 -9.55 -3.29
C THR A 152 6.72 -10.59 -3.95
N MET A 153 7.96 -10.22 -4.31
CA MET A 153 8.96 -11.13 -4.86
C MET A 153 9.36 -12.21 -3.84
N ALA A 154 9.54 -11.85 -2.57
CA ALA A 154 9.82 -12.82 -1.52
C ALA A 154 8.67 -13.81 -1.26
N GLY A 155 7.41 -13.40 -1.51
CA GLY A 155 6.22 -14.22 -1.33
C GLY A 155 5.77 -15.00 -2.56
N SER A 156 6.26 -14.65 -3.76
CA SER A 156 5.82 -15.24 -5.03
C SER A 156 6.99 -15.45 -6.00
N PRO A 157 7.54 -16.68 -6.08
CA PRO A 157 8.62 -17.01 -7.01
C PRO A 157 8.27 -16.75 -8.48
N GLN A 158 6.99 -16.89 -8.85
CA GLN A 158 6.50 -16.65 -10.21
C GLN A 158 6.48 -15.16 -10.57
N PHE A 159 6.15 -14.29 -9.61
CA PHE A 159 6.20 -12.84 -9.80
C PHE A 159 7.65 -12.33 -9.85
N ALA A 160 8.53 -12.90 -9.03
CA ALA A 160 9.96 -12.60 -9.08
C ALA A 160 10.56 -12.91 -10.46
N ALA A 161 10.19 -14.05 -11.05
CA ALA A 161 10.63 -14.42 -12.39
C ALA A 161 10.11 -13.47 -13.49
N SER A 162 8.89 -12.94 -13.36
CA SER A 162 8.33 -12.00 -14.34
C SER A 162 8.93 -10.59 -14.24
N VAL A 163 9.21 -10.10 -13.03
CA VAL A 163 9.85 -8.78 -12.85
C VAL A 163 11.28 -8.78 -13.38
N ASN A 164 12.03 -9.87 -13.15
CA ASN A 164 13.38 -10.05 -13.68
C ASN A 164 13.40 -10.18 -15.22
N ALA A 165 12.31 -10.64 -15.84
CA ALA A 165 12.21 -10.76 -17.30
C ALA A 165 11.90 -9.44 -18.00
N THR A 166 11.39 -8.43 -17.26
CA THR A 166 11.09 -7.08 -17.75
C THR A 166 12.15 -6.05 -17.34
N ASP A 167 13.25 -6.51 -16.73
CA ASP A 167 14.30 -5.61 -16.27
C ASP A 167 15.13 -5.13 -17.46
N ASP A 168 14.79 -3.95 -17.97
CA ASP A 168 15.53 -3.23 -19.02
C ASP A 168 16.91 -2.72 -18.52
N GLY A 169 17.46 -3.30 -17.45
CA GLY A 169 18.73 -2.94 -16.84
C GLY A 169 18.69 -1.64 -16.04
N ARG A 170 17.49 -1.19 -15.62
CA ARG A 170 17.37 -0.07 -14.69
C ARG A 170 17.52 -0.64 -13.29
N GLU A 171 18.74 -0.55 -12.76
CA GLU A 171 18.98 -0.77 -11.32
C GLU A 171 17.96 0.04 -10.53
N VAL A 172 17.05 -0.66 -9.85
CA VAL A 172 16.14 -0.03 -8.90
C VAL A 172 17.01 0.54 -7.80
N ASP A 173 17.12 1.86 -7.74
CA ASP A 173 17.81 2.52 -6.65
C ASP A 173 17.03 2.22 -5.36
N GLU A 174 17.57 1.34 -4.52
CA GLU A 174 17.01 0.97 -3.21
C GLU A 174 16.77 2.20 -2.31
N ASN A 175 17.37 3.33 -2.68
CA ASN A 175 17.30 4.59 -1.98
C ASN A 175 16.33 5.57 -2.63
N TRP A 176 15.48 5.13 -3.56
CA TRP A 176 14.50 6.00 -4.22
C TRP A 176 13.24 6.23 -3.37
N GLU A 177 12.95 5.31 -2.42
CA GLU A 177 11.76 5.20 -1.56
C GLU A 177 10.60 6.12 -1.97
N THR A 178 9.79 5.64 -2.92
CA THR A 178 8.58 6.35 -3.36
C THR A 178 7.33 5.64 -2.89
N TYR A 179 6.35 6.39 -2.41
CA TYR A 179 5.09 5.88 -1.92
C TYR A 179 3.96 6.25 -2.87
N VAL A 180 2.94 5.40 -2.96
CA VAL A 180 1.70 5.69 -3.70
C VAL A 180 0.54 5.67 -2.72
N ILE A 181 -0.34 6.66 -2.81
CA ILE A 181 -1.49 6.79 -1.94
C ILE A 181 -2.70 7.29 -2.71
N GLN A 182 -3.89 6.81 -2.34
CA GLN A 182 -5.13 7.26 -2.95
C GLN A 182 -5.47 8.70 -2.51
N GLU A 183 -6.08 9.47 -3.41
CA GLU A 183 -6.71 10.75 -3.11
C GLU A 183 -7.65 10.66 -1.91
N GLY A 184 -7.73 11.73 -1.11
CA GLY A 184 -8.62 11.79 0.06
C GLY A 184 -8.18 10.92 1.25
N THR A 185 -7.07 10.18 1.14
CA THR A 185 -6.56 9.37 2.27
C THR A 185 -5.98 10.26 3.37
N ASN A 186 -6.24 9.89 4.63
CA ASN A 186 -5.52 10.46 5.77
C ASN A 186 -4.27 9.63 6.07
N LEU A 187 -3.10 10.24 5.92
CA LEU A 187 -1.85 9.65 6.35
C LEU A 187 -1.63 9.93 7.83
N ARG A 188 -1.26 8.91 8.59
CA ARG A 188 -0.76 9.03 9.97
C ARG A 188 0.70 8.61 10.00
N ILE A 189 1.56 9.55 10.34
CA ILE A 189 3.00 9.38 10.41
C ILE A 189 3.39 9.29 11.87
N VAL A 190 3.99 8.15 12.23
CA VAL A 190 4.31 7.77 13.61
C VAL A 190 5.82 7.68 13.75
N GLN A 191 6.35 8.18 14.86
CA GLN A 191 7.75 8.01 15.23
C GLN A 191 7.87 7.89 16.75
N HIS A 192 8.67 6.95 17.22
CA HIS A 192 8.83 6.69 18.65
C HIS A 192 9.28 7.95 19.42
N GLY A 193 8.56 8.27 20.50
CA GLY A 193 8.84 9.44 21.34
C GLY A 193 8.42 10.78 20.72
N GLN A 194 7.69 10.78 19.61
CA GLN A 194 7.13 11.97 18.96
C GLN A 194 5.61 11.86 18.90
N ARG A 195 4.93 12.99 18.74
CA ARG A 195 3.48 13.02 18.49
C ARG A 195 3.19 12.55 17.07
N ASP A 196 2.14 11.75 16.90
CA ASP A 196 1.62 11.36 15.59
C ASP A 196 1.25 12.60 14.76
N ILE A 197 1.63 12.57 13.48
CA ILE A 197 1.36 13.64 12.52
C ILE A 197 0.35 13.11 11.53
N HIS A 198 -0.73 13.86 11.33
CA HIS A 198 -1.77 13.50 10.38
C HIS A 198 -1.74 14.44 9.19
N ILE A 199 -1.78 13.88 7.98
CA ILE A 199 -1.75 14.63 6.73
C ILE A 199 -2.92 14.17 5.88
N GLN A 200 -3.84 15.09 5.59
CA GLN A 200 -4.90 14.84 4.64
C GLN A 200 -4.35 14.96 3.22
N ILE A 201 -4.36 13.85 2.48
CA ILE A 201 -4.12 13.88 1.03
C ILE A 201 -5.36 14.50 0.38
N PRO A 202 -5.20 15.51 -0.48
CA PRO A 202 -6.34 16.17 -1.12
C PRO A 202 -7.12 15.20 -2.01
N THR A 203 -8.36 15.56 -2.31
CA THR A 203 -9.07 15.04 -3.48
C THR A 203 -8.91 16.05 -4.61
N ARG A 204 -8.59 15.60 -5.83
CA ARG A 204 -8.61 16.48 -7.00
C ARG A 204 -10.06 16.88 -7.23
N MET A 205 -10.42 18.13 -6.93
CA MET A 205 -11.65 18.68 -7.49
C MET A 205 -11.43 18.86 -8.99
N ARG A 206 -12.47 18.63 -9.81
CA ARG A 206 -12.38 18.67 -11.29
C ARG A 206 -11.70 19.92 -11.88
N ASN A 207 -11.47 20.99 -11.11
CA ASN A 207 -10.89 22.27 -11.54
C ASN A 207 -9.93 22.93 -10.51
N ALA A 208 -9.32 22.20 -9.58
CA ALA A 208 -8.44 22.81 -8.56
C ALA A 208 -6.96 22.46 -8.77
N ASP A 209 -6.19 23.44 -9.24
CA ASP A 209 -4.74 23.37 -9.48
C ASP A 209 -3.87 23.43 -8.20
N VAL A 210 -4.49 23.65 -7.04
CA VAL A 210 -3.77 23.86 -5.78
C VAL A 210 -4.14 22.78 -4.77
N ILE A 211 -3.17 21.90 -4.54
CA ILE A 211 -3.20 20.91 -3.47
C ILE A 211 -2.64 21.59 -2.22
N THR A 212 -3.44 21.66 -1.17
CA THR A 212 -2.98 22.09 0.17
C THR A 212 -2.97 20.89 1.09
N LEU A 213 -1.79 20.50 1.55
CA LEU A 213 -1.65 19.51 2.61
C LEU A 213 -1.84 20.22 3.95
N GLN A 214 -2.83 19.80 4.72
CA GLN A 214 -3.07 20.36 6.06
C GLN A 214 -2.67 19.34 7.12
N PRO A 215 -1.83 19.73 8.10
CA PRO A 215 -1.68 18.96 9.33
C PRO A 215 -3.03 18.89 10.02
N ALA A 216 -3.60 17.70 10.19
CA ALA A 216 -4.83 17.56 10.97
C ALA A 216 -4.46 17.62 12.47
N HIS A 217 -4.79 18.74 13.10
CA HIS A 217 -4.69 18.86 14.55
C HIS A 217 -5.88 18.13 15.20
N TYR A 218 -5.72 16.85 15.51
CA TYR A 218 -6.64 16.19 16.42
C TYR A 218 -6.41 16.72 17.84
N ARG A 219 -7.42 17.38 18.40
CA ARG A 219 -7.47 17.65 19.84
C ARG A 219 -7.64 16.29 20.54
N THR A 220 -6.56 15.82 21.14
CA THR A 220 -6.59 14.75 22.15
C THR A 220 -7.31 15.24 23.39
#